data_AF-A0A0F8YJN4-F1
#
_entry.id   AF-A0A0F8YJN4-F1
#
_cell.length_a   1.000
_cell.length_b   1.000
_cell.length_c   1.000
_cell.angle_alpha   90.00
_cell.angle_beta   90.00
_cell.angle_gamma   90.00
#
_symmetry.space_group_name_H-M   'P 1'
#
loop_
_entity.id
_entity.type
_entity.pdbx_description
1 polymer ?
#
loop_
_entity_poly.entity_id
_entity_poly.type
_entity_poly.pdbx_seq_one_letter_code
_entity_poly.pdbx_strand_id
1 'polypeptide(L)'
;MIYQNEYAQLLEICRQITSHRQMLAKPRLEQLILEHVDDQVTNPQLLSHLIAESVMRRIDRQLVESKNIFVQEFDIPQTELFYSMAEAVPMVYAGHHLANQYLERAVSDLRSFTILDIGIGNGGQVERLLDALAVNQGKLEAVQIIGLVVFLP
;
A
#
# COMPACT_ATOMS: atom_id res chain seq x y z
N MET A 1 -16.90 -8.38 19.42
CA MET A 1 -15.97 -7.96 18.35
C MET A 1 -14.66 -8.70 18.61
N ILE A 2 -14.07 -9.39 17.64
CA ILE A 2 -13.05 -10.44 17.89
C ILE A 2 -11.72 -9.89 18.49
N TYR A 3 -11.51 -8.57 18.50
CA TYR A 3 -10.24 -7.93 18.94
C TYR A 3 -10.45 -6.78 19.93
N GLN A 4 -11.50 -6.87 20.76
CA GLN A 4 -11.96 -5.74 21.56
C GLN A 4 -10.93 -5.25 22.59
N ASN A 5 -10.09 -6.14 23.14
CA ASN A 5 -9.15 -5.80 24.21
C ASN A 5 -7.88 -5.12 23.67
N GLU A 6 -7.28 -5.68 22.62
CA GLU A 6 -6.10 -5.12 21.95
C GLU A 6 -6.44 -3.75 21.34
N TYR A 7 -7.63 -3.65 20.73
CA TYR A 7 -8.13 -2.39 20.19
C TYR A 7 -8.37 -1.34 21.30
N ALA A 8 -8.99 -1.73 22.42
CA ALA A 8 -9.19 -0.83 23.55
C ALA A 8 -7.86 -0.34 24.16
N GLN A 9 -6.86 -1.22 24.23
CA GLN A 9 -5.51 -0.87 24.69
C GLN A 9 -4.86 0.18 23.78
N LEU A 10 -4.89 -0.04 22.46
CA LEU A 10 -4.35 0.91 21.48
C LEU A 10 -5.07 2.26 21.53
N LEU A 11 -6.39 2.27 21.64
CA LEU A 11 -7.17 3.50 21.79
C LEU A 11 -6.77 4.28 23.04
N GLU A 12 -6.58 3.59 24.17
CA GLU A 12 -6.17 4.25 25.41
C GLU A 12 -4.75 4.82 25.32
N ILE A 13 -3.83 4.11 24.68
CA ILE A 13 -2.48 4.62 24.39
C ILE A 13 -2.56 5.88 23.52
N CYS A 14 -3.37 5.88 22.46
CA CYS A 14 -3.58 7.04 21.60
C CYS A 14 -4.20 8.23 22.36
N ARG A 15 -5.12 7.99 23.29
CA ARG A 15 -5.68 9.03 24.18
C ARG A 15 -4.62 9.63 25.10
N GLN A 16 -3.73 8.80 25.64
CA GLN A 16 -2.62 9.27 26.48
C GLN A 16 -1.67 10.17 25.68
N ILE A 17 -1.36 9.80 24.43
CA ILE A 17 -0.50 10.60 23.54
C ILE A 17 -1.15 11.95 23.21
N THR A 18 -2.42 11.94 22.81
CA THR A 18 -3.17 13.18 22.50
C THR A 18 -3.35 14.08 23.72
N SER A 19 -3.32 13.52 24.92
CA SER A 19 -3.34 14.27 26.20
C SER A 19 -1.95 14.67 26.70
N HIS A 20 -0.92 14.64 25.84
CA HIS A 20 0.48 14.94 26.17
C HIS A 20 1.12 14.05 27.25
N ARG A 21 0.57 12.85 27.50
CA ARG A 21 1.09 11.87 28.49
C ARG A 21 1.94 10.80 27.80
N GLN A 22 2.84 11.21 26.91
CA GLN A 22 3.67 10.30 26.12
C GLN A 22 4.56 9.38 26.99
N MET A 23 5.03 9.87 28.14
CA MET A 23 5.81 9.07 29.10
C MET A 23 5.06 7.84 29.63
N LEU A 24 3.71 7.90 29.72
CA LEU A 24 2.89 6.76 30.12
C LEU A 24 2.57 5.82 28.94
N ALA A 25 2.54 6.38 27.72
CA ALA A 25 2.22 5.65 26.50
C ALA A 25 3.40 4.83 25.96
N LYS A 26 4.63 5.37 26.04
CA LYS A 26 5.83 4.76 25.45
C LYS A 26 6.08 3.31 25.89
N PRO A 27 6.14 2.97 27.19
CA PRO A 27 6.38 1.59 27.62
C PRO A 27 5.29 0.62 27.15
N ARG A 28 4.06 1.11 27.01
CA ARG A 28 2.92 0.30 26.55
C ARG A 28 2.97 0.05 25.05
N LEU A 29 3.50 0.99 24.26
CA LEU A 29 3.78 0.78 22.85
C LEU A 29 4.92 -0.22 22.64
N GLU A 30 5.99 -0.10 23.42
CA GLU A 30 7.13 -1.04 23.35
C GLU A 30 6.69 -2.48 23.58
N GLN A 31 5.78 -2.73 24.53
CA GLN A 31 5.22 -4.06 24.79
C GLN A 31 4.40 -4.65 23.62
N LEU A 32 3.91 -3.80 22.72
CA LEU A 32 3.14 -4.23 21.54
C LEU A 32 4.02 -4.43 20.31
N ILE A 33 5.27 -3.93 20.34
CA ILE A 33 6.23 -4.09 19.25
C ILE A 33 6.92 -5.44 19.41
N LEU A 34 6.47 -6.41 18.60
CA LEU A 34 7.14 -7.70 18.43
C LEU A 34 8.64 -7.54 18.07
N GLU A 35 9.46 -8.44 18.59
CA GLU A 35 10.90 -8.52 18.27
C GLU A 35 11.15 -9.11 16.88
N HIS A 36 10.28 -10.03 16.44
CA HIS A 36 10.32 -10.66 15.13
C HIS A 36 8.90 -10.83 14.58
N VAL A 37 8.77 -10.76 13.26
CA VAL A 37 7.50 -10.96 12.55
C VAL A 37 7.70 -12.11 11.57
N ASP A 38 6.95 -13.19 11.76
CA ASP A 38 6.96 -14.40 10.94
C ASP A 38 5.52 -14.89 10.64
N ASP A 39 5.41 -16.03 9.97
CA ASP A 39 4.13 -16.63 9.57
C ASP A 39 3.30 -17.19 10.73
N GLN A 40 3.86 -17.27 11.95
CA GLN A 40 3.16 -17.70 13.16
C GLN A 40 2.47 -16.53 13.87
N VAL A 41 2.79 -15.28 13.50
CA VAL A 41 2.17 -14.10 14.08
C VAL A 41 0.72 -13.99 13.64
N THR A 42 -0.20 -13.93 14.62
CA THR A 42 -1.62 -13.79 14.33
C THR A 42 -1.94 -12.39 13.78
N ASN A 43 -2.97 -12.27 12.93
CA ASN A 43 -3.42 -10.97 12.39
C ASN A 43 -3.59 -9.86 13.45
N PRO A 44 -4.15 -10.11 14.65
CA PRO A 44 -4.28 -9.07 15.68
C PRO A 44 -2.95 -8.63 16.27
N GLN A 45 -2.01 -9.55 16.45
CA GLN A 45 -0.66 -9.24 16.92
C GLN A 45 0.09 -8.43 15.86
N LEU A 46 0.01 -8.83 14.59
CA LEU A 46 0.60 -8.10 13.48
C LEU A 46 0.03 -6.68 13.37
N LEU A 47 -1.29 -6.52 13.41
CA LEU A 47 -1.94 -5.21 13.39
C LEU A 47 -1.53 -4.35 14.59
N SER A 48 -1.46 -4.94 15.78
CA SER A 48 -1.04 -4.22 17.00
C SER A 48 0.41 -3.76 16.91
N HIS A 49 1.29 -4.61 16.39
CA HIS A 49 2.69 -4.28 16.11
C HIS A 49 2.80 -3.12 15.12
N LEU A 50 2.16 -3.21 13.94
CA LEU A 50 2.23 -2.18 12.90
C LEU A 50 1.72 -0.82 13.39
N ILE A 51 0.62 -0.81 14.16
CA ILE A 51 0.08 0.42 14.76
C ILE A 51 1.05 0.94 15.82
N ALA A 52 1.54 0.09 16.72
CA ALA A 52 2.43 0.51 17.80
C ALA A 52 3.76 1.07 17.27
N GLU A 53 4.37 0.42 16.28
CA GLU A 53 5.57 0.88 15.59
C GLU A 53 5.32 2.24 14.90
N SER A 54 4.23 2.38 14.15
CA SER A 54 3.86 3.61 13.45
C SER A 54 3.65 4.78 14.41
N VAL A 55 2.98 4.53 15.54
CA VAL A 55 2.74 5.53 16.59
C VAL A 55 4.05 5.88 17.29
N MET A 56 4.89 4.89 17.61
CA MET A 56 6.20 5.12 18.21
C MET A 56 7.07 5.97 17.29
N ARG A 57 7.12 5.69 15.98
CA ARG A 57 7.88 6.47 14.98
C ARG A 57 7.43 7.93 14.93
N ARG A 58 6.16 8.21 15.22
CA ARG A 58 5.62 9.58 15.27
C ARG A 58 6.04 10.34 16.53
N ILE A 59 6.13 9.68 17.68
CA ILE A 59 6.44 10.32 18.97
C ILE A 59 7.92 10.29 19.34
N ASP A 60 8.67 9.33 18.80
CA ASP A 60 10.09 9.09 19.07
C ASP A 60 10.77 8.39 17.88
N ARG A 61 11.23 9.21 16.91
CA ARG A 61 11.83 8.70 15.66
C ARG A 61 13.11 7.90 15.89
N GLN A 62 13.92 8.28 16.90
CA GLN A 62 15.23 7.68 17.13
C GLN A 62 15.15 6.22 17.62
N LEU A 63 14.08 5.86 18.32
CA LEU A 63 13.90 4.51 18.85
C LEU A 63 13.57 3.48 17.75
N VAL A 64 12.80 3.89 16.73
CA VAL A 64 12.25 2.98 15.69
C VAL A 64 13.21 2.74 14.54
N GLU A 65 14.13 3.66 14.22
CA GLU A 65 15.14 3.45 13.17
C GLU A 65 16.05 2.23 13.44
N SER A 66 16.13 1.78 14.70
CA SER A 66 16.84 0.54 15.08
C SER A 66 16.08 -0.78 14.82
N LYS A 67 14.78 -0.73 14.48
CA LYS A 67 13.89 -1.89 14.33
C LYS A 67 13.05 -1.90 13.04
N ASN A 68 13.22 -0.88 12.19
CA ASN A 68 12.35 -0.60 11.06
C ASN A 68 12.33 -1.77 10.06
N ILE A 69 11.28 -2.57 10.08
CA ILE A 69 11.06 -3.72 9.19
C ILE A 69 10.96 -3.31 7.71
N PHE A 70 10.67 -2.05 7.41
CA PHE A 70 10.67 -1.52 6.04
C PHE A 70 12.06 -1.14 5.52
N VAL A 71 13.08 -1.11 6.39
CA VAL A 71 14.46 -0.68 6.07
C VAL A 71 15.48 -1.79 6.33
N GLN A 72 15.09 -2.90 6.97
CA GLN A 72 15.85 -4.13 6.80
C GLN A 72 15.85 -4.43 5.29
N GLU A 73 17.04 -4.62 4.72
CA GLU A 73 17.30 -4.97 3.33
C GLU A 73 16.50 -6.23 2.95
N PHE A 74 15.21 -6.08 2.71
CA PHE A 74 14.47 -7.07 1.95
C PHE A 74 14.93 -6.87 0.51
N ASP A 75 15.71 -7.83 0.02
CA ASP A 75 16.17 -7.91 -1.38
C ASP A 75 15.01 -7.92 -2.40
N ILE A 76 13.77 -8.00 -1.93
CA ILE A 76 12.55 -8.04 -2.73
C ILE A 76 12.07 -6.60 -2.99
N PRO A 77 12.01 -6.15 -4.26
CA PRO A 77 11.49 -4.84 -4.61
C PRO A 77 10.06 -4.62 -4.09
N GLN A 78 9.77 -3.42 -3.58
CA GLN A 78 8.43 -3.03 -3.12
C GLN A 78 7.33 -3.28 -4.17
N THR A 79 7.69 -3.19 -5.45
CA THR A 79 6.82 -3.52 -6.58
C THR A 79 6.40 -4.98 -6.57
N GLU A 80 7.32 -5.91 -6.30
CA GLU A 80 7.04 -7.34 -6.23
C GLU A 80 6.10 -7.67 -5.07
N LEU A 81 6.37 -7.11 -3.89
CA LEU A 81 5.48 -7.24 -2.72
C LEU A 81 4.06 -6.75 -3.02
N PHE A 82 3.93 -5.62 -3.73
CA PHE A 82 2.63 -5.10 -4.14
C PHE A 82 1.88 -6.07 -5.05
N TYR A 83 2.54 -6.67 -6.04
CA TYR A 83 1.88 -7.61 -6.95
C TYR A 83 1.50 -8.93 -6.28
N SER A 84 2.34 -9.46 -5.38
CA SER A 84 1.97 -10.62 -4.56
C SER A 84 0.76 -10.34 -3.69
N MET A 85 0.68 -9.15 -3.08
CA MET A 85 -0.53 -8.73 -2.35
C MET A 85 -1.74 -8.59 -3.29
N ALA A 86 -1.56 -8.02 -4.48
CA ALA A 86 -2.65 -7.81 -5.44
C ALA A 86 -3.27 -9.12 -5.94
N GLU A 87 -2.50 -10.20 -6.02
CA GLU A 87 -3.02 -11.55 -6.33
C GLU A 87 -3.96 -12.06 -5.22
N ALA A 88 -3.65 -11.79 -3.96
CA ALA A 88 -4.46 -12.19 -2.82
C ALA A 88 -5.63 -11.23 -2.51
N VAL A 89 -5.60 -10.00 -3.04
CA VAL A 89 -6.60 -8.95 -2.78
C VAL A 89 -7.30 -8.55 -4.09
N PRO A 90 -8.42 -9.20 -4.46
CA PRO A 90 -9.07 -9.01 -5.77
C PRO A 90 -9.48 -7.57 -6.10
N MET A 91 -9.68 -6.73 -5.08
CA MET A 91 -10.09 -5.33 -5.26
C MET A 91 -9.06 -4.50 -6.03
N VAL A 92 -7.76 -4.84 -5.95
CA VAL A 92 -6.70 -4.10 -6.66
C VAL A 92 -6.92 -4.20 -8.17
N TYR A 93 -7.08 -5.41 -8.69
CA TYR A 93 -7.31 -5.61 -10.12
C TYR A 93 -8.72 -5.23 -10.57
N ALA A 94 -9.72 -5.29 -9.68
CA ALA A 94 -11.06 -4.79 -9.98
C ALA A 94 -11.06 -3.29 -10.29
N GLY A 95 -10.27 -2.50 -9.55
CA GLY A 95 -10.07 -1.07 -9.82
C GLY A 95 -9.47 -0.82 -11.20
N HIS A 96 -8.40 -1.54 -11.55
CA HIS A 96 -7.77 -1.43 -12.88
C HIS A 96 -8.75 -1.78 -14.00
N HIS A 97 -9.55 -2.85 -13.81
CA HIS A 97 -10.51 -3.28 -14.82
C HIS A 97 -11.60 -2.22 -15.06
N LEU A 98 -12.17 -1.67 -13.98
CA LEU A 98 -13.16 -0.59 -14.10
C LEU A 98 -12.58 0.64 -14.78
N ALA A 99 -11.38 1.08 -14.36
CA ALA A 99 -10.72 2.21 -14.98
C ALA A 99 -10.50 2.00 -16.49
N ASN A 100 -10.04 0.80 -16.89
CA ASN A 100 -9.82 0.48 -18.29
C ASN A 100 -11.12 0.47 -19.11
N GLN A 101 -12.25 0.01 -18.56
CA GLN A 101 -13.55 0.09 -19.26
C GLN A 101 -13.97 1.53 -19.56
N TYR A 102 -13.71 2.46 -18.64
CA TYR A 102 -14.01 3.88 -18.89
C TYR A 102 -13.03 4.50 -19.89
N LEU A 103 -11.74 4.17 -19.78
CA LEU A 103 -10.72 4.66 -20.70
C LEU A 103 -10.97 4.16 -22.12
N GLU A 104 -11.26 2.87 -22.28
CA GLU A 104 -11.56 2.24 -23.58
C GLU A 104 -12.70 2.97 -24.29
N ARG A 105 -13.81 3.23 -23.59
CA ARG A 105 -14.95 3.99 -24.15
C ARG A 105 -14.60 5.43 -24.49
N ALA A 106 -13.73 6.06 -23.71
CA ALA A 106 -13.36 7.46 -23.94
C ALA A 106 -12.42 7.61 -25.15
N VAL A 107 -11.62 6.59 -25.46
CA VAL A 107 -10.59 6.67 -26.50
C VAL A 107 -10.91 5.83 -27.76
N SER A 108 -12.00 5.05 -27.76
CA SER A 108 -12.33 4.11 -28.84
C SER A 108 -12.43 4.74 -30.23
N ASP A 109 -12.87 5.99 -30.32
CA ASP A 109 -13.01 6.74 -31.58
C ASP A 109 -11.82 7.63 -31.92
N LEU A 110 -10.80 7.69 -31.06
CA LEU A 110 -9.62 8.51 -31.26
C LEU A 110 -8.60 7.78 -32.16
N ARG A 111 -7.95 8.56 -33.03
CA ARG A 111 -6.82 8.08 -33.83
C ARG A 111 -5.51 8.13 -33.05
N SER A 112 -5.41 9.04 -32.09
CA SER A 112 -4.28 9.10 -31.18
C SER A 112 -4.64 9.72 -29.84
N PHE A 113 -3.92 9.32 -28.80
CA PHE A 113 -4.07 9.88 -27.45
C PHE A 113 -2.82 9.66 -26.61
N THR A 114 -2.74 10.38 -25.48
CA THR A 114 -1.66 10.27 -24.51
C THR A 114 -2.23 9.83 -23.16
N ILE A 115 -1.63 8.81 -22.56
CA ILE A 115 -1.90 8.37 -21.18
C ILE A 115 -0.83 8.98 -20.27
N LEU A 116 -1.26 9.64 -19.19
CA LEU A 116 -0.41 9.98 -18.05
C LEU A 116 -0.77 9.04 -16.90
N ASP A 117 0.14 8.14 -16.55
CA ASP A 117 -0.06 7.16 -15.47
C ASP A 117 0.84 7.51 -14.27
N ILE A 118 0.21 7.83 -13.13
CA ILE A 118 0.88 8.18 -11.88
C ILE A 118 0.86 6.95 -10.97
N GLY A 119 2.03 6.37 -10.72
CA GLY A 119 2.14 5.09 -10.02
C GLY A 119 2.00 3.89 -10.96
N ILE A 120 2.56 3.98 -12.18
CA ILE A 120 2.42 2.98 -13.25
C ILE A 120 2.84 1.55 -12.86
N GLY A 121 3.66 1.40 -11.81
CA GLY A 121 4.14 0.10 -11.34
C GLY A 121 4.86 -0.66 -12.46
N ASN A 122 4.45 -1.91 -12.72
CA ASN A 122 4.93 -2.73 -13.83
C ASN A 122 4.23 -2.44 -15.18
N GLY A 123 3.28 -1.50 -15.24
CA GLY A 123 2.55 -1.15 -16.46
C GLY A 123 1.40 -2.09 -16.83
N GLY A 124 1.12 -3.12 -16.02
CA GLY A 124 0.14 -4.17 -16.38
C GLY A 124 -1.31 -3.68 -16.52
N GLN A 125 -1.68 -2.52 -15.96
CA GLN A 125 -2.98 -1.90 -16.26
C GLN A 125 -3.01 -1.34 -17.69
N VAL A 126 -1.97 -0.60 -18.08
CA VAL A 126 -1.87 0.04 -19.40
C VAL A 126 -1.77 -1.02 -20.49
N GLU A 127 -0.97 -2.07 -20.28
CA GLU A 127 -0.91 -3.23 -21.18
C GLU A 127 -2.31 -3.80 -21.47
N ARG A 128 -3.09 -4.09 -20.42
CA ARG A 128 -4.46 -4.60 -20.56
C ARG A 128 -5.40 -3.64 -21.30
N LEU A 129 -5.20 -2.33 -21.18
CA LEU A 129 -5.98 -1.34 -21.93
C LEU A 129 -5.60 -1.39 -23.42
N LEU A 130 -4.31 -1.48 -23.73
CA LEU A 130 -3.84 -1.59 -25.12
C LEU A 130 -4.33 -2.87 -25.77
N ASP A 131 -4.31 -4.00 -25.05
CA ASP A 131 -4.84 -5.28 -25.53
C ASP A 131 -6.33 -5.16 -25.86
N ALA A 132 -7.13 -4.55 -24.97
CA ALA A 132 -8.56 -4.34 -25.20
C ALA A 132 -8.82 -3.45 -26.43
N LEU A 133 -8.05 -2.37 -26.59
CA LEU A 133 -8.15 -1.49 -27.76
C LEU A 133 -7.71 -2.16 -29.06
N ALA A 134 -6.70 -3.02 -29.02
CA ALA A 134 -6.21 -3.77 -30.17
C ALA A 134 -7.25 -4.77 -30.71
N VAL A 135 -8.05 -5.38 -29.82
CA VAL A 135 -9.14 -6.30 -30.20
C VAL A 135 -10.25 -5.58 -30.97
N ASN A 136 -10.51 -4.30 -30.67
CA ASN A 136 -11.66 -3.57 -31.19
C ASN A 136 -11.53 -3.00 -32.62
N GLN A 137 -10.47 -3.35 -33.38
CA GLN A 137 -10.24 -2.89 -34.78
C GLN A 137 -10.54 -1.40 -35.01
N GLY A 138 -10.19 -0.57 -34.03
CA GLY A 138 -10.49 0.86 -34.02
C GLY A 138 -9.66 1.67 -35.01
N LYS A 139 -9.85 2.99 -34.99
CA LYS A 139 -9.10 3.93 -35.83
C LYS A 139 -7.74 4.33 -35.24
N LEU A 140 -7.30 3.63 -34.19
CA LEU A 140 -6.15 3.98 -33.39
C LEU A 140 -4.85 3.78 -34.19
N GLU A 141 -4.06 4.84 -34.30
CA GLU A 141 -2.80 4.89 -35.03
C GLU A 141 -1.59 5.10 -34.11
N ALA A 142 -1.78 5.82 -33.00
CA ALA A 142 -0.68 6.11 -32.07
C ALA A 142 -1.18 6.28 -30.63
N VAL A 143 -0.45 5.69 -29.68
CA VAL A 143 -0.62 5.94 -28.25
C VAL A 143 0.72 6.38 -27.67
N GLN A 144 0.71 7.49 -26.92
CA GLN A 144 1.85 7.88 -26.11
C GLN A 144 1.56 7.56 -24.64
N ILE A 145 2.54 6.97 -23.95
CA ILE A 145 2.42 6.64 -22.52
C ILE A 145 3.50 7.39 -21.77
N ILE A 146 3.08 8.15 -20.77
CA ILE A 146 3.94 8.87 -19.83
C ILE A 146 3.72 8.23 -18.46
N GLY A 147 4.63 7.34 -18.06
CA GLY A 147 4.60 6.68 -16.77
C GLY A 147 5.44 7.43 -15.74
N LEU A 148 4.86 7.71 -14.57
CA LEU A 148 5.55 8.26 -13.41
C LEU A 148 5.63 7.20 -12.31
N VAL A 149 6.84 6.87 -11.89
CA VAL A 149 7.09 6.00 -10.74
C VAL A 149 7.49 6.89 -9.57
N VAL A 150 6.71 6.84 -8.49
CA VAL A 150 7.04 7.55 -7.25
C VAL A 150 7.82 6.60 -6.36
N PHE A 151 9.13 6.83 -6.25
CA PHE A 151 9.95 6.22 -5.22
C PHE A 151 9.77 7.05 -3.95
N LEU A 152 9.12 6.49 -2.93
CA LEU A 152 9.12 7.09 -1.61
C LEU A 152 10.48 6.77 -0.95
N PRO A 153 11.26 7.78 -0.52
CA PRO A 153 12.51 7.56 0.18
C PRO A 153 12.30 7.01 1.60
#